data_AF-A0AAU2HN03-F1
#
_entry.id   AF-A0AAU2HN03-F1
#
_cell.length_a   1.000
_cell.length_b   1.000
_cell.length_c   1.000
_cell.angle_alpha   90.00
_cell.angle_beta   90.00
_cell.angle_gamma   90.00
#
_symmetry.space_group_name_H-M   'P 1'
#
loop_
_entity.id
_entity.type
_entity.pdbx_description
1 polymer ?
#
loop_
_entity_poly.entity_id
_entity_poly.type
_entity_poly.pdbx_seq_one_letter_code
_entity_poly.pdbx_strand_id
1 'polypeptide(L)'
;MNKIRHHGRIAATLAALTLSTAGLTVLSPPAAHAAVGPVPGDTVAKLPISSYSAMVVDSVHERVYITDDRRDRVANQVHVYNFDGQKVGSLPTGTAPSGMALSKDSGTLYVSQSSGILAFDTVTQERTGLTSTVYDVNCPRDLAFASGKEWHTEMLSSLGCDTNQSRLYGTKGTQSVDTGWNAPGRLRLTSGPEAPDRLVMAQARSTGEANPFLTTFDTSGDTLVRGPERRFADSAGKGALDLRDVAQSADGRRIAVADAAYGTRLLDAADLSDAATAYPPLPEGATASAVAFSGDGTYIARGSGATGSTPDLLVQPADPADGTAPLEFAFEGALDGDRIAPRGLGWSKDGARLFAVTANSYGNQYWLHVIQPPAAQYDSRFTGTLSTTPGQPVVGEPLGIRGRLELDGPAPAEPVRVSAVRHDANGDRELAPVEVDADGSFTVLDVPSLVGDATYSVSFTGDITHRPAEDVTLSVAVAKAPTAITLTAPAEATKSAGLTITGTLTGQGRSLPAGITLSVQRADKKGTGTLTSAAVAPDGTFTINDLPRATGEVTYEVGYSGDDLHSASTASATVRVRN
;
A
#
# COMPACT_ATOMS: atom_id res chain seq x y z
N MET A 1 33.49 27.71 58.27
CA MET A 1 32.53 28.49 57.46
C MET A 1 31.46 27.52 56.95
N ASN A 2 30.59 27.02 57.83
CA ASN A 2 29.17 27.43 58.04
C ASN A 2 28.34 27.44 56.73
N LYS A 3 27.21 26.74 56.57
CA LYS A 3 26.41 25.91 57.50
C LYS A 3 25.34 25.16 56.68
N ILE A 4 25.03 23.95 57.13
CA ILE A 4 23.83 23.13 56.87
C ILE A 4 22.55 23.90 57.22
N ARG A 5 21.42 23.68 56.50
CA ARG A 5 20.10 23.41 57.12
C ARG A 5 18.99 22.93 56.16
N HIS A 6 18.30 21.92 56.66
CA HIS A 6 17.05 21.29 56.23
C HIS A 6 15.79 22.17 56.32
N HIS A 7 14.74 21.66 55.65
CA HIS A 7 13.32 21.51 56.05
C HIS A 7 12.37 22.17 55.02
N GLY A 8 11.22 21.60 54.64
CA GLY A 8 10.47 20.51 55.27
C GLY A 8 9.50 19.79 54.33
N ARG A 9 9.10 18.61 54.78
CA ARG A 9 7.90 17.91 54.34
C ARG A 9 6.69 18.59 55.00
N ILE A 10 5.63 18.87 54.24
CA ILE A 10 4.26 19.00 54.77
C ILE A 10 3.38 18.08 53.94
N ALA A 11 2.55 17.35 54.68
CA ALA A 11 1.72 16.25 54.23
C ALA A 11 0.42 16.71 53.55
N ALA A 12 -0.03 15.85 52.64
CA ALA A 12 -1.39 15.43 52.33
C ALA A 12 -2.57 16.37 52.60
N THR A 13 -3.35 16.61 51.55
CA THR A 13 -4.80 16.67 51.68
C THR A 13 -5.43 15.84 50.57
N LEU A 14 -6.03 14.73 50.98
CA LEU A 14 -6.93 13.90 50.19
C LEU A 14 -8.17 14.73 49.83
N ALA A 15 -8.49 14.81 48.55
CA ALA A 15 -9.85 15.09 48.09
C ALA A 15 -10.25 13.97 47.13
N ALA A 16 -10.97 13.00 47.66
CA ALA A 16 -11.61 11.96 46.88
C ALA A 16 -12.82 12.58 46.17
N LEU A 17 -12.75 12.70 44.83
CA LEU A 17 -13.95 12.83 44.00
C LEU A 17 -14.22 11.46 43.37
N THR A 18 -15.23 10.79 43.90
CA THR A 18 -15.89 9.65 43.27
C THR A 18 -16.70 10.15 42.09
N LEU A 19 -16.25 9.88 40.85
CA LEU A 19 -17.12 9.85 39.68
C LEU A 19 -17.07 8.46 39.08
N SER A 20 -18.17 7.75 39.28
CA SER A 20 -18.61 6.61 38.49
C SER A 20 -18.82 7.05 37.04
N THR A 21 -18.00 6.57 36.12
CA THR A 21 -18.30 6.56 34.68
C THR A 21 -17.91 5.21 34.12
N ALA A 22 -18.87 4.62 33.40
CA ALA A 22 -18.78 3.35 32.71
C ALA A 22 -17.47 3.21 31.93
N GLY A 23 -16.89 2.02 31.98
CA GLY A 23 -15.70 1.67 31.20
C GLY A 23 -15.99 1.78 29.71
N LEU A 24 -15.54 2.87 29.08
CA LEU A 24 -15.11 2.82 27.70
C LEU A 24 -13.74 2.15 27.69
N THR A 25 -13.69 0.88 27.32
CA THR A 25 -12.49 0.31 26.76
C THR A 25 -12.22 1.05 25.45
N VAL A 26 -11.32 2.03 25.50
CA VAL A 26 -10.70 2.56 24.29
C VAL A 26 -9.92 1.39 23.69
N LEU A 27 -10.51 0.72 22.70
CA LEU A 27 -9.77 -0.10 21.77
C LEU A 27 -8.80 0.84 21.09
N SER A 28 -7.55 0.84 21.52
CA SER A 28 -6.46 1.36 20.72
C SER A 28 -6.55 0.67 19.35
N PRO A 29 -6.64 1.42 18.23
CA PRO A 29 -6.52 0.77 16.93
C PRO A 29 -5.20 0.00 16.89
N PRO A 30 -5.15 -1.20 16.29
CA PRO A 30 -3.90 -1.90 16.10
C PRO A 30 -2.95 -0.97 15.36
N ALA A 31 -1.73 -0.81 15.90
CA ALA A 31 -0.67 -0.10 15.22
C ALA A 31 -0.50 -0.72 13.82
N ALA A 32 -0.77 0.07 12.78
CA ALA A 32 -0.41 -0.30 11.42
C ALA A 32 1.09 -0.58 11.41
N HIS A 33 1.45 -1.82 11.12
CA HIS A 33 2.85 -2.23 11.09
C HIS A 33 3.50 -1.54 9.89
N ALA A 34 4.62 -0.86 10.15
CA ALA A 34 5.47 -0.28 9.12
C ALA A 34 5.83 -1.37 8.10
N ALA A 35 5.45 -1.16 6.85
CA ALA A 35 5.96 -1.96 5.74
C ALA A 35 7.47 -1.69 5.63
N VAL A 36 8.28 -2.59 6.20
CA VAL A 36 9.72 -2.59 5.97
C VAL A 36 9.95 -3.32 4.65
N GLY A 37 9.94 -2.57 3.55
CA GLY A 37 10.19 -3.04 2.19
C GLY A 37 9.71 -2.01 1.15
N PRO A 38 10.21 -2.05 -0.11
CA PRO A 38 9.76 -1.15 -1.15
C PRO A 38 8.24 -1.23 -1.28
N VAL A 39 7.56 -0.08 -1.20
CA VAL A 39 6.11 -0.01 -1.43
C VAL A 39 5.83 -0.56 -2.84
N PRO A 40 4.98 -1.59 -3.01
CA PRO A 40 4.62 -2.07 -4.34
C PRO A 40 4.05 -0.91 -5.17
N GLY A 41 4.75 -0.53 -6.25
CA GLY A 41 4.37 0.59 -7.12
C GLY A 41 5.28 1.84 -7.05
N ASP A 42 6.24 1.92 -6.13
CA ASP A 42 7.27 2.97 -6.16
C ASP A 42 8.44 2.58 -7.08
N THR A 43 8.68 3.37 -8.12
CA THR A 43 9.88 3.23 -8.96
C THR A 43 10.87 4.32 -8.62
N VAL A 44 12.06 3.93 -8.18
CA VAL A 44 13.11 4.86 -7.73
C VAL A 44 14.25 4.94 -8.74
N ALA A 45 14.61 6.17 -9.12
CA ALA A 45 15.73 6.45 -10.01
C ALA A 45 16.73 7.41 -9.35
N LYS A 46 17.96 6.93 -9.13
CA LYS A 46 19.06 7.80 -8.67
C LYS A 46 19.40 8.82 -9.75
N LEU A 47 19.34 10.11 -9.40
CA LEU A 47 19.56 11.20 -10.33
C LEU A 47 21.06 11.49 -10.49
N PRO A 48 21.57 11.74 -11.72
CA PRO A 48 22.98 12.04 -11.96
C PRO A 48 23.33 13.50 -11.65
N ILE A 49 22.70 14.08 -10.63
CA ILE A 49 22.85 15.48 -10.20
C ILE A 49 23.41 15.54 -8.78
N SER A 50 24.06 16.66 -8.45
CA SER A 50 24.46 16.96 -7.08
C SER A 50 23.90 18.28 -6.56
N SER A 51 23.04 18.92 -7.36
CA SER A 51 22.32 20.14 -7.03
C SER A 51 20.97 20.11 -7.73
N TYR A 52 19.91 20.51 -7.02
CA TYR A 52 18.52 20.48 -7.47
C TYR A 52 17.87 21.83 -7.21
N SER A 53 17.01 22.28 -8.12
CA SER A 53 16.31 23.55 -7.96
C SER A 53 14.83 23.53 -8.37
N ALA A 54 14.46 22.71 -9.36
CA ALA A 54 13.08 22.57 -9.81
C ALA A 54 12.82 21.23 -10.53
N MET A 55 11.56 20.83 -10.48
CA MET A 55 10.97 19.75 -11.25
C MET A 55 9.69 20.24 -11.91
N VAL A 56 9.42 19.76 -13.13
CA VAL A 56 8.17 20.02 -13.85
C VAL A 56 7.65 18.72 -14.43
N VAL A 57 6.36 18.46 -14.27
CA VAL A 57 5.66 17.26 -14.76
C VAL A 57 4.84 17.62 -15.99
N ASP A 58 5.15 17.00 -17.12
CA ASP A 58 4.39 17.07 -18.36
C ASP A 58 3.53 15.81 -18.53
N SER A 59 2.24 15.96 -18.25
CA SER A 59 1.29 14.85 -18.36
C SER A 59 0.83 14.58 -19.80
N VAL A 60 1.06 15.49 -20.74
CA VAL A 60 0.68 15.29 -22.15
C VAL A 60 1.67 14.35 -22.83
N HIS A 61 2.95 14.53 -22.55
CA HIS A 61 4.02 13.72 -23.14
C HIS A 61 4.59 12.67 -22.17
N GLU A 62 4.02 12.56 -20.96
CA GLU A 62 4.49 11.68 -19.88
C GLU A 62 5.99 11.87 -19.60
N ARG A 63 6.38 13.12 -19.31
CA ARG A 63 7.76 13.51 -19.02
C ARG A 63 7.88 14.19 -17.66
N VAL A 64 9.01 13.97 -17.02
CA VAL A 64 9.44 14.69 -15.81
C VAL A 64 10.78 15.35 -16.11
N TYR A 65 10.80 16.67 -15.99
CA TYR A 65 11.98 17.50 -16.23
C TYR A 65 12.61 17.88 -14.90
N ILE A 66 13.92 17.66 -14.75
CA ILE A 66 14.66 17.89 -13.49
C ILE A 66 15.92 18.68 -13.77
N THR A 67 16.12 19.79 -13.05
CA THR A 67 17.32 20.64 -13.21
C THR A 67 18.57 20.04 -12.58
N ASP A 68 19.71 20.15 -13.26
CA ASP A 68 21.05 20.03 -12.67
C ASP A 68 21.63 21.43 -12.37
N ASP A 69 21.31 22.02 -11.22
CA ASP A 69 21.71 23.40 -10.83
C ASP A 69 23.16 23.48 -10.31
N ARG A 70 24.10 22.88 -11.04
CA ARG A 70 25.54 22.93 -10.69
C ARG A 70 26.19 24.21 -11.21
N ARG A 71 26.16 25.26 -10.38
CA ARG A 71 26.65 26.60 -10.72
C ARG A 71 28.15 26.71 -10.98
N ASP A 72 28.93 25.71 -10.57
CA ASP A 72 30.36 25.61 -10.80
C ASP A 72 30.71 24.94 -12.14
N ARG A 73 29.73 24.39 -12.86
CA ARG A 73 29.92 23.74 -14.17
C ARG A 73 29.54 24.63 -15.34
N VAL A 74 30.25 24.42 -16.45
CA VAL A 74 30.00 25.12 -17.72
C VAL A 74 28.95 24.39 -18.58
N ALA A 75 28.88 23.06 -18.49
CA ALA A 75 27.90 22.26 -19.21
C ALA A 75 26.84 21.75 -18.23
N ASN A 76 25.72 22.47 -18.14
CA ASN A 76 24.57 22.08 -17.34
C ASN A 76 23.41 21.62 -18.22
N GLN A 77 22.44 20.95 -17.64
CA GLN A 77 21.32 20.41 -18.39
C GLN A 77 20.08 20.24 -17.52
N VAL A 78 18.94 20.10 -18.18
CA VAL A 78 17.74 19.53 -17.59
C VAL A 78 17.70 18.06 -17.97
N HIS A 79 17.53 17.16 -17.01
CA HIS A 79 17.34 15.74 -17.27
C HIS A 79 15.86 15.45 -17.53
N VAL A 80 15.60 14.56 -18.48
CA VAL A 80 14.24 14.16 -18.87
C VAL A 80 14.03 12.70 -18.50
N TYR A 81 12.98 12.44 -17.71
CA TYR A 81 12.53 11.11 -17.32
C TYR A 81 11.14 10.84 -17.87
N ASN A 82 10.78 9.57 -18.09
CA ASN A 82 9.39 9.18 -18.35
C ASN A 82 8.65 8.92 -17.02
N PHE A 83 7.35 8.64 -17.12
CA PHE A 83 6.53 8.35 -15.95
C PHE A 83 6.88 7.04 -15.25
N ASP A 84 7.69 6.17 -15.85
CA ASP A 84 8.22 4.94 -15.24
C ASP A 84 9.61 5.14 -14.62
N GLY A 85 10.04 6.40 -14.41
CA GLY A 85 11.30 6.72 -13.75
C GLY A 85 12.55 6.47 -14.60
N GLN A 86 12.40 6.19 -15.89
CA GLN A 86 13.53 5.95 -16.79
C GLN A 86 14.00 7.26 -17.42
N LYS A 87 15.32 7.49 -17.42
CA LYS A 87 15.89 8.66 -18.10
C LYS A 87 15.79 8.48 -19.62
N VAL A 88 15.05 9.36 -20.28
CA VAL A 88 14.81 9.32 -21.73
C VAL A 88 15.56 10.40 -22.51
N GLY A 89 16.15 11.39 -21.82
CA GLY A 89 16.87 12.45 -22.51
C GLY A 89 17.51 13.50 -21.58
N SER A 90 17.97 14.57 -22.21
CA SER A 90 18.50 15.76 -21.53
C SER A 90 18.43 16.98 -22.44
N LEU A 91 18.10 18.13 -21.88
CA LEU A 91 18.05 19.42 -22.57
C LEU A 91 19.30 20.22 -22.19
N PRO A 92 20.21 20.52 -23.13
CA PRO A 92 21.44 21.23 -22.83
C PRO A 92 21.17 22.71 -22.51
N THR A 93 21.81 23.20 -21.46
CA THR A 93 21.75 24.62 -21.04
C THR A 93 23.17 25.20 -21.06
N GLY A 94 23.28 26.51 -21.32
CA GLY A 94 24.57 27.19 -21.38
C GLY A 94 25.19 27.48 -20.01
N THR A 95 24.36 27.53 -18.97
CA THR A 95 24.71 27.78 -17.57
C THR A 95 23.73 27.03 -16.68
N ALA A 96 23.94 27.01 -15.36
CA ALA A 96 23.09 26.27 -14.43
C ALA A 96 21.60 26.64 -14.57
N PRO A 97 20.71 25.66 -14.87
CA PRO A 97 19.28 25.89 -14.94
C PRO A 97 18.67 26.06 -13.56
N SER A 98 17.64 26.90 -13.46
CA SER A 98 16.92 27.15 -12.21
C SER A 98 15.41 26.88 -12.31
N GLY A 99 14.54 27.90 -12.20
CA GLY A 99 13.11 27.74 -12.46
C GLY A 99 12.83 27.17 -13.85
N MET A 100 11.70 26.46 -13.96
CA MET A 100 11.14 25.91 -15.20
C MET A 100 9.62 26.08 -15.20
N ALA A 101 9.00 26.19 -16.37
CA ALA A 101 7.55 26.20 -16.53
C ALA A 101 7.13 25.59 -17.89
N LEU A 102 5.97 24.93 -17.94
CA LEU A 102 5.39 24.45 -19.21
C LEU A 102 4.38 25.45 -19.75
N SER A 103 4.30 25.57 -21.07
CA SER A 103 3.15 26.19 -21.74
C SER A 103 1.87 25.42 -21.44
N LYS A 104 0.71 26.09 -21.55
CA LYS A 104 -0.60 25.50 -21.24
C LYS A 104 -0.92 24.22 -22.03
N ASP A 105 -0.46 24.14 -23.26
CA ASP A 105 -0.62 22.99 -24.17
C ASP A 105 0.47 21.93 -24.00
N SER A 106 1.38 22.11 -23.05
CA SER A 106 2.61 21.31 -22.90
C SER A 106 3.51 21.30 -24.13
N GLY A 107 3.31 22.15 -25.13
CA GLY A 107 4.13 22.17 -26.36
C GLY A 107 5.52 22.78 -26.18
N THR A 108 5.73 23.57 -25.12
CA THR A 108 7.01 24.23 -24.84
C THR A 108 7.37 24.17 -23.37
N LEU A 109 8.59 23.74 -23.08
CA LEU A 109 9.21 23.87 -21.76
C LEU A 109 10.12 25.10 -21.74
N TYR A 110 9.86 26.00 -20.80
CA TYR A 110 10.68 27.16 -20.51
C TYR A 110 11.65 26.85 -19.38
N VAL A 111 12.93 27.14 -19.59
CA VAL A 111 14.01 26.84 -18.64
C VAL A 111 14.85 28.09 -18.43
N SER A 112 14.87 28.60 -17.19
CA SER A 112 15.72 29.73 -16.84
C SER A 112 17.17 29.31 -16.69
N GLN A 113 18.09 30.16 -17.15
CA GLN A 113 19.54 30.06 -16.96
C GLN A 113 20.11 31.49 -16.79
N SER A 114 21.40 31.68 -16.51
CA SER A 114 21.98 33.01 -16.21
C SER A 114 21.67 34.08 -17.27
N SER A 115 21.82 33.74 -18.56
CA SER A 115 21.67 34.67 -19.68
C SER A 115 20.26 34.81 -20.26
N GLY A 116 19.26 34.09 -19.71
CA GLY A 116 17.88 34.23 -20.15
C GLY A 116 17.02 32.99 -19.92
N ILE A 117 15.89 32.92 -20.62
CA ILE A 117 14.94 31.81 -20.54
C ILE A 117 14.92 31.07 -21.88
N LEU A 118 15.40 29.83 -21.87
CA LEU A 118 15.39 28.94 -23.02
C LEU A 118 14.00 28.38 -23.23
N ALA A 119 13.60 28.22 -24.50
CA ALA A 119 12.40 27.49 -24.87
C ALA A 119 12.81 26.19 -25.59
N PHE A 120 12.21 25.07 -25.17
CA PHE A 120 12.39 23.75 -25.77
C PHE A 120 11.06 23.19 -26.24
N ASP A 121 11.02 22.62 -27.43
CA ASP A 121 9.90 21.80 -27.89
C ASP A 121 9.87 20.51 -27.06
N THR A 122 8.72 20.16 -26.49
CA THR A 122 8.60 19.02 -25.59
C THR A 122 8.54 17.67 -26.31
N VAL A 123 8.22 17.68 -27.61
CA VAL A 123 8.18 16.49 -28.47
C VAL A 123 9.56 16.17 -29.02
N THR A 124 10.21 17.15 -29.65
CA THR A 124 11.52 16.97 -30.30
C THR A 124 12.68 17.15 -29.33
N GLN A 125 12.45 17.79 -28.18
CA GLN A 125 13.48 18.19 -27.20
C GLN A 125 14.52 19.18 -27.76
N GLU A 126 14.23 19.78 -28.91
CA GLU A 126 15.09 20.78 -29.52
C GLU A 126 14.83 22.16 -28.94
N ARG A 127 15.88 22.96 -28.83
CA ARG A 127 15.76 24.37 -28.43
C ARG A 127 15.10 25.15 -29.56
N THR A 128 13.99 25.81 -29.26
CA THR A 128 13.21 26.62 -30.21
C THR A 128 13.44 28.11 -30.04
N GLY A 129 13.92 28.56 -28.88
CA GLY A 129 14.05 29.99 -28.61
C GLY A 129 14.89 30.37 -27.41
N LEU A 130 15.00 31.69 -27.19
CA LEU A 130 15.54 32.33 -26.01
C LEU A 130 14.87 33.69 -25.81
N THR A 131 14.29 33.87 -24.63
CA THR A 131 13.90 35.19 -24.12
C THR A 131 15.10 35.80 -23.42
N SER A 132 15.57 36.94 -23.91
CA SER A 132 16.70 37.65 -23.31
C SER A 132 16.28 38.36 -22.04
N THR A 133 17.03 38.14 -20.96
CA THR A 133 16.87 38.87 -19.69
C THR A 133 17.71 40.14 -19.67
N VAL A 134 17.41 41.03 -18.73
CA VAL A 134 18.10 42.33 -18.63
C VAL A 134 19.51 42.15 -18.05
N TYR A 135 19.68 41.16 -17.16
CA TYR A 135 20.94 40.91 -16.48
C TYR A 135 21.43 39.48 -16.75
N ASP A 136 22.74 39.32 -16.88
CA ASP A 136 23.40 38.02 -16.88
C ASP A 136 23.96 37.76 -15.48
N VAL A 137 23.12 37.18 -14.62
CA VAL A 137 23.42 36.97 -13.20
C VAL A 137 23.35 35.50 -12.84
N ASN A 138 24.26 35.07 -11.97
CA ASN A 138 24.33 33.69 -11.49
C ASN A 138 23.40 33.44 -10.30
N CYS A 139 22.37 34.26 -10.08
CA CYS A 139 21.33 33.99 -9.08
C CYS A 139 20.19 33.17 -9.72
N PRO A 140 19.59 32.21 -9.00
CA PRO A 140 18.47 31.44 -9.52
C PRO A 140 17.28 32.34 -9.81
N ARG A 141 16.64 32.11 -10.95
CA ARG A 141 15.32 32.65 -11.25
C ARG A 141 14.25 31.61 -10.89
N ASP A 142 13.06 32.10 -10.59
CA ASP A 142 11.87 31.26 -10.62
C ASP A 142 11.03 31.58 -11.85
N LEU A 143 10.26 30.59 -12.31
CA LEU A 143 9.44 30.68 -13.52
C LEU A 143 8.02 30.17 -13.26
N ALA A 144 7.04 30.83 -13.86
CA ALA A 144 5.66 30.35 -13.95
C ALA A 144 5.07 30.76 -15.32
N PHE A 145 4.06 30.02 -15.77
CA PHE A 145 3.36 30.30 -17.02
C PHE A 145 1.88 30.55 -16.74
N ALA A 146 1.42 31.77 -17.03
CA ALA A 146 0.06 32.20 -16.75
C ALA A 146 -0.44 33.15 -17.84
N SER A 147 -1.71 33.03 -18.22
CA SER A 147 -2.35 33.80 -19.30
C SER A 147 -1.59 33.80 -20.64
N GLY A 148 -0.94 32.67 -20.97
CA GLY A 148 -0.17 32.55 -22.21
C GLY A 148 1.18 33.26 -22.21
N LYS A 149 1.66 33.72 -21.04
CA LYS A 149 2.91 34.46 -20.88
C LYS A 149 3.81 33.78 -19.86
N GLU A 150 5.11 33.85 -20.10
CA GLU A 150 6.12 33.49 -19.10
C GLU A 150 6.30 34.64 -18.10
N TRP A 151 6.34 34.29 -16.82
CA TRP A 151 6.64 35.20 -15.72
C TRP A 151 7.87 34.71 -14.99
N HIS A 152 8.81 35.60 -14.71
CA HIS A 152 10.06 35.24 -14.06
C HIS A 152 10.52 36.25 -13.03
N THR A 153 11.27 35.74 -12.05
CA THR A 153 11.99 36.57 -11.10
C THR A 153 13.39 36.83 -11.63
N GLU A 154 13.92 38.02 -11.40
CA GLU A 154 15.30 38.34 -11.77
C GLU A 154 15.94 39.27 -10.74
N MET A 155 17.19 38.99 -10.42
CA MET A 155 18.00 39.81 -9.52
C MET A 155 18.94 40.70 -10.30
N LEU A 156 19.25 41.86 -9.72
CA LEU A 156 20.09 42.88 -10.36
C LEU A 156 21.60 42.61 -10.17
N SER A 157 21.97 41.60 -9.39
CA SER A 157 23.35 41.31 -9.02
C SER A 157 23.55 39.82 -8.74
N SER A 158 24.73 39.30 -9.06
CA SER A 158 25.17 37.94 -8.71
C SER A 158 25.59 37.80 -7.24
N LEU A 159 25.67 38.89 -6.49
CA LEU A 159 25.94 38.88 -5.06
C LEU A 159 24.63 38.98 -4.27
N GLY A 160 24.56 38.32 -3.12
CA GLY A 160 23.43 38.46 -2.19
C GLY A 160 22.11 37.92 -2.74
N CYS A 161 22.11 36.76 -3.41
CA CYS A 161 20.89 36.19 -3.99
C CYS A 161 19.76 35.95 -2.98
N ASP A 162 20.07 35.90 -1.69
CA ASP A 162 19.08 35.66 -0.64
C ASP A 162 18.58 36.95 0.02
N THR A 163 19.18 38.10 -0.29
CA THR A 163 18.92 39.38 0.42
C THR A 163 18.66 40.58 -0.50
N ASN A 164 19.22 40.58 -1.71
CA ASN A 164 19.06 41.69 -2.66
C ASN A 164 17.67 41.73 -3.29
N GLN A 165 17.34 42.85 -3.95
CA GLN A 165 16.05 43.00 -4.63
C GLN A 165 15.92 42.04 -5.82
N SER A 166 14.86 41.25 -5.79
CA SER A 166 14.31 40.50 -6.91
C SER A 166 13.16 41.29 -7.53
N ARG A 167 13.14 41.36 -8.86
CA ARG A 167 12.05 41.96 -9.64
C ARG A 167 11.23 40.89 -10.34
N LEU A 168 9.96 41.18 -10.59
CA LEU A 168 9.10 40.37 -11.42
C LEU A 168 9.07 40.92 -12.85
N TYR A 169 9.28 40.04 -13.81
CA TYR A 169 9.20 40.33 -15.23
C TYR A 169 8.12 39.47 -15.89
N GLY A 170 7.40 40.07 -16.84
CA GLY A 170 6.64 39.33 -17.85
C GLY A 170 7.47 39.19 -19.14
N THR A 171 6.85 38.63 -20.18
CA THR A 171 7.49 38.44 -21.49
C THR A 171 6.63 39.04 -22.61
N LYS A 172 7.30 39.61 -23.60
CA LYS A 172 6.68 40.10 -24.84
C LYS A 172 7.57 39.74 -26.04
N GLY A 173 7.18 38.69 -26.76
CA GLY A 173 8.06 38.08 -27.76
C GLY A 173 9.30 37.51 -27.06
N THR A 174 10.49 37.85 -27.55
CA THR A 174 11.77 37.37 -26.99
C THR A 174 12.37 38.31 -25.94
N GLN A 175 11.61 39.27 -25.42
CA GLN A 175 12.09 40.27 -24.46
C GLN A 175 11.37 40.18 -23.12
N SER A 176 12.13 40.27 -22.03
CA SER A 176 11.61 40.48 -20.68
C SER A 176 11.08 41.91 -20.51
N VAL A 177 9.93 42.06 -19.86
CA VAL A 177 9.27 43.33 -19.58
C VAL A 177 9.15 43.51 -18.07
N ASP A 178 9.80 44.55 -17.54
CA ASP A 178 9.74 44.87 -16.10
C ASP A 178 8.31 45.25 -15.73
N THR A 179 7.75 44.58 -14.71
CA THR A 179 6.42 44.87 -14.20
C THR A 179 6.41 46.07 -13.23
N GLY A 180 7.59 46.52 -12.81
CA GLY A 180 7.78 47.47 -11.72
C GLY A 180 7.69 46.85 -10.33
N TRP A 181 7.26 45.59 -10.23
CA TRP A 181 7.12 44.89 -8.96
C TRP A 181 8.45 44.31 -8.49
N ASN A 182 8.80 44.55 -7.22
CA ASN A 182 10.04 44.07 -6.62
C ASN A 182 9.93 43.85 -5.11
N ALA A 183 10.75 42.94 -4.59
CA ALA A 183 10.91 42.70 -3.16
C ALA A 183 12.30 42.11 -2.86
N PRO A 184 12.83 42.26 -1.64
CA PRO A 184 14.11 41.66 -1.25
C PRO A 184 14.05 40.13 -1.17
N GLY A 185 15.17 39.48 -1.41
CA GLY A 185 15.35 38.03 -1.25
C GLY A 185 14.76 37.20 -2.38
N ARG A 186 14.69 35.88 -2.17
CA ARG A 186 14.16 34.95 -3.17
C ARG A 186 12.65 35.00 -3.22
N LEU A 187 12.13 35.02 -4.44
CA LEU A 187 10.70 34.99 -4.73
C LEU A 187 10.37 33.69 -5.44
N ARG A 188 9.29 33.06 -5.01
CA ARG A 188 8.71 31.87 -5.61
C ARG A 188 7.51 32.23 -6.46
N LEU A 189 7.41 31.62 -7.64
CA LEU A 189 6.29 31.79 -8.55
C LEU A 189 5.59 30.45 -8.77
N THR A 190 4.26 30.45 -8.76
CA THR A 190 3.46 29.30 -9.15
C THR A 190 2.14 29.75 -9.79
N SER A 191 1.57 28.88 -10.61
CA SER A 191 0.29 29.07 -11.30
C SER A 191 -0.40 27.71 -11.45
N GLY A 192 -1.72 27.67 -11.25
CA GLY A 192 -2.51 26.45 -11.36
C GLY A 192 -3.22 26.31 -12.72
N PRO A 193 -3.40 25.09 -13.25
CA PRO A 193 -4.02 24.87 -14.57
C PRO A 193 -5.46 25.38 -14.67
N GLU A 194 -6.24 25.32 -13.59
CA GLU A 194 -7.64 25.76 -13.56
C GLU A 194 -7.82 27.19 -13.00
N ALA A 195 -6.72 27.84 -12.63
CA ALA A 195 -6.66 29.28 -12.41
C ALA A 195 -5.57 29.88 -13.31
N PRO A 196 -5.69 29.70 -14.65
CA PRO A 196 -4.61 29.98 -15.59
C PRO A 196 -4.22 31.46 -15.64
N ASP A 197 -5.10 32.33 -15.14
CA ASP A 197 -4.88 33.77 -15.12
C ASP A 197 -4.30 34.27 -13.78
N ARG A 198 -4.17 33.40 -12.77
CA ARG A 198 -3.58 33.75 -11.48
C ARG A 198 -2.11 33.36 -11.41
N LEU A 199 -1.28 34.34 -11.07
CA LEU A 199 0.09 34.13 -10.62
C LEU A 199 0.14 34.27 -9.10
N VAL A 200 0.67 33.27 -8.40
CA VAL A 200 0.97 33.35 -6.97
C VAL A 200 2.45 33.65 -6.81
N MET A 201 2.77 34.62 -5.95
CA MET A 201 4.13 34.93 -5.59
C MET A 201 4.31 34.84 -4.07
N ALA A 202 5.35 34.12 -3.65
CA ALA A 202 5.66 33.91 -2.24
C ALA A 202 7.11 34.26 -1.96
N GLN A 203 7.36 34.99 -0.87
CA GLN A 203 8.71 35.41 -0.49
C GLN A 203 9.35 34.38 0.44
N ALA A 204 10.58 33.97 0.13
CA ALA A 204 11.37 33.18 1.05
C ALA A 204 11.86 34.03 2.23
N ARG A 205 12.05 33.40 3.38
CA ARG A 205 12.65 34.07 4.53
C ARG A 205 14.06 34.56 4.18
N SER A 206 14.35 35.83 4.48
CA SER A 206 15.69 36.40 4.33
C SER A 206 16.13 37.08 5.64
N THR A 207 17.43 37.29 5.80
CA THR A 207 17.96 38.04 6.97
C THR A 207 17.58 39.52 6.96
N GLY A 208 17.19 40.06 5.80
CA GLY A 208 16.75 41.46 5.61
C GLY A 208 15.25 41.68 5.71
N GLU A 209 14.43 40.63 5.61
CA GLU A 209 12.96 40.71 5.67
C GLU A 209 12.43 39.69 6.68
N ALA A 210 12.03 40.18 7.85
CA ALA A 210 11.57 39.34 8.96
C ALA A 210 10.16 38.75 8.74
N ASN A 211 9.35 39.39 7.89
CA ASN A 211 7.95 39.05 7.67
C ASN A 211 7.71 38.79 6.18
N PRO A 212 7.98 37.57 5.69
CA PRO A 212 7.74 37.24 4.30
C PRO A 212 6.27 37.39 3.94
N PHE A 213 5.99 37.67 2.67
CA PHE A 213 4.61 37.80 2.18
C PHE A 213 4.25 36.69 1.19
N LEU A 214 2.95 36.53 0.98
CA LEU A 214 2.36 35.87 -0.17
C LEU A 214 1.41 36.87 -0.83
N THR A 215 1.44 36.97 -2.16
CA THR A 215 0.54 37.82 -2.94
C THR A 215 0.07 37.04 -4.17
N THR A 216 -1.08 37.44 -4.70
CA THR A 216 -1.54 36.96 -6.01
C THR A 216 -1.58 38.10 -7.02
N PHE A 217 -1.55 37.76 -8.29
CA PHE A 217 -1.75 38.68 -9.40
C PHE A 217 -2.72 38.09 -10.41
N ASP A 218 -3.51 38.95 -11.04
CA ASP A 218 -4.25 38.67 -12.26
C ASP A 218 -3.36 39.05 -13.46
N THR A 219 -3.16 38.08 -14.34
CA THR A 219 -2.28 38.12 -15.51
C THR A 219 -3.05 38.15 -16.84
N SER A 220 -4.39 38.14 -16.79
CA SER A 220 -5.25 38.03 -17.98
C SER A 220 -5.12 39.22 -18.95
N GLY A 221 -4.77 40.39 -18.43
CA GLY A 221 -4.54 41.61 -19.20
C GLY A 221 -3.09 41.82 -19.65
N ASP A 222 -2.86 42.93 -20.34
CA ASP A 222 -1.50 43.39 -20.70
C ASP A 222 -0.73 43.99 -19.51
N THR A 223 -1.46 44.48 -18.51
CA THR A 223 -0.90 45.01 -17.26
C THR A 223 -1.18 44.01 -16.15
N LEU A 224 -0.13 43.69 -15.39
CA LEU A 224 -0.24 42.85 -14.21
C LEU A 224 -1.06 43.56 -13.13
N VAL A 225 -2.14 42.96 -12.66
CA VAL A 225 -2.99 43.52 -11.60
C VAL A 225 -2.72 42.78 -10.30
N ARG A 226 -2.36 43.50 -9.24
CA ARG A 226 -2.12 42.91 -7.92
C ARG A 226 -3.44 42.55 -7.22
N GLY A 227 -3.54 41.31 -6.78
CA GLY A 227 -4.62 40.79 -5.95
C GLY A 227 -4.33 40.93 -4.45
N PRO A 228 -4.93 40.08 -3.59
CA PRO A 228 -4.63 40.07 -2.15
C PRO A 228 -3.14 39.82 -1.88
N GLU A 229 -2.64 40.45 -0.82
CA GLU A 229 -1.34 40.19 -0.21
C GLU A 229 -1.51 39.98 1.30
N ARG A 230 -0.80 38.99 1.82
CA ARG A 230 -0.67 38.75 3.26
C ARG A 230 0.80 38.72 3.63
N ARG A 231 1.17 39.52 4.63
CA ARG A 231 2.45 39.38 5.35
C ARG A 231 2.25 38.45 6.54
N PHE A 232 3.19 37.53 6.72
CA PHE A 232 3.19 36.63 7.87
C PHE A 232 4.02 37.28 8.97
N ALA A 233 3.36 37.57 10.10
CA ALA A 233 3.94 38.15 11.30
C ALA A 233 3.37 37.43 12.53
N ASP A 234 4.08 37.44 13.66
CA ASP A 234 3.70 36.79 14.92
C ASP A 234 3.21 37.88 15.88
N SER A 235 2.87 37.50 17.11
CA SER A 235 2.43 38.43 18.16
C SER A 235 3.46 39.49 18.53
N ALA A 236 4.74 39.29 18.18
CA ALA A 236 5.81 40.29 18.32
C ALA A 236 6.11 41.03 17.00
N GLY A 237 5.33 40.79 15.93
CA GLY A 237 5.55 41.34 14.59
C GLY A 237 6.72 40.71 13.83
N LYS A 238 7.12 39.48 14.17
CA LYS A 238 8.32 38.76 13.69
C LYS A 238 8.07 37.34 13.15
N GLY A 239 6.80 36.99 12.95
CA GLY A 239 6.32 35.62 12.69
C GLY A 239 6.59 35.22 11.29
N ALA A 240 7.79 34.70 11.12
CA ALA A 240 8.34 34.37 9.84
C ALA A 240 7.77 33.05 9.32
N LEU A 241 7.02 33.16 8.23
CA LEU A 241 6.89 32.08 7.26
C LEU A 241 8.31 31.63 6.85
N ASP A 242 8.67 30.37 7.10
CA ASP A 242 9.89 29.77 6.53
C ASP A 242 9.51 29.01 5.26
N LEU A 243 9.18 29.77 4.21
CA LEU A 243 8.69 29.25 2.93
C LEU A 243 9.71 28.31 2.29
N ARG A 244 9.30 27.07 2.08
CA ARG A 244 10.04 26.09 1.26
C ARG A 244 9.38 25.86 -0.10
N ASP A 245 8.05 25.91 -0.15
CA ASP A 245 7.29 25.66 -1.36
C ASP A 245 5.85 26.21 -1.28
N VAL A 246 5.20 26.37 -2.43
CA VAL A 246 3.82 26.87 -2.55
C VAL A 246 3.12 26.20 -3.74
N ALA A 247 1.87 25.77 -3.52
CA ALA A 247 1.04 25.16 -4.55
C ALA A 247 -0.39 25.70 -4.53
N GLN A 248 -1.01 25.80 -5.69
CA GLN A 248 -2.41 26.14 -5.84
C GLN A 248 -3.25 24.87 -6.05
N SER A 249 -4.43 24.80 -5.44
CA SER A 249 -5.35 23.67 -5.64
C SER A 249 -5.88 23.61 -7.06
N ALA A 250 -6.27 22.41 -7.49
CA ALA A 250 -6.83 22.18 -8.81
C ALA A 250 -8.10 23.01 -9.07
N ASP A 251 -8.91 23.37 -8.08
CA ASP A 251 -10.07 24.26 -8.27
C ASP A 251 -9.73 25.76 -8.20
N GLY A 252 -8.46 26.10 -7.94
CA GLY A 252 -7.99 27.46 -7.77
C GLY A 252 -8.47 28.16 -6.49
N ARG A 253 -9.20 27.49 -5.59
CA ARG A 253 -9.81 28.09 -4.39
C ARG A 253 -8.88 28.12 -3.19
N ARG A 254 -7.86 27.26 -3.16
CA ARG A 254 -6.91 27.13 -2.06
C ARG A 254 -5.48 27.36 -2.52
N ILE A 255 -4.64 27.83 -1.61
CA ILE A 255 -3.19 27.88 -1.75
C ILE A 255 -2.58 27.19 -0.54
N ALA A 256 -1.77 26.15 -0.76
CA ALA A 256 -1.02 25.47 0.28
C ALA A 256 0.43 25.98 0.31
N VAL A 257 0.96 26.13 1.52
CA VAL A 257 2.31 26.64 1.76
C VAL A 257 3.06 25.64 2.64
N ALA A 258 4.21 25.17 2.17
CA ALA A 258 5.15 24.42 2.98
C ALA A 258 5.98 25.41 3.81
N ASP A 259 5.60 25.56 5.09
CA ASP A 259 6.22 26.43 6.07
C ASP A 259 7.08 25.59 7.02
N ALA A 260 8.40 25.62 6.86
CA ALA A 260 9.30 24.85 7.69
C ALA A 260 9.20 25.21 9.19
N ALA A 261 8.66 26.37 9.56
CA ALA A 261 8.46 26.74 10.96
C ALA A 261 7.13 26.21 11.54
N TYR A 262 6.11 25.93 10.73
CA TYR A 262 4.74 25.65 11.20
C TYR A 262 4.00 24.52 10.44
N GLY A 263 4.67 23.77 9.57
CA GLY A 263 4.08 22.67 8.80
C GLY A 263 3.43 23.14 7.50
N THR A 264 2.25 22.61 7.18
CA THR A 264 1.50 22.99 5.97
C THR A 264 0.40 24.00 6.32
N ARG A 265 0.49 25.22 5.78
CA ARG A 265 -0.60 26.20 5.88
C ARG A 265 -1.51 26.09 4.67
N LEU A 266 -2.82 26.13 4.90
CA LEU A 266 -3.82 26.17 3.84
C LEU A 266 -4.54 27.53 3.89
N LEU A 267 -4.53 28.23 2.77
CA LEU A 267 -5.08 29.57 2.64
C LEU A 267 -6.26 29.61 1.67
N ASP A 268 -7.23 30.47 1.93
CA ASP A 268 -8.24 30.89 0.95
C ASP A 268 -7.56 31.72 -0.15
N ALA A 269 -7.69 31.32 -1.40
CA ALA A 269 -7.00 31.99 -2.50
C ALA A 269 -7.62 33.36 -2.86
N ALA A 270 -8.82 33.66 -2.35
CA ALA A 270 -9.55 34.89 -2.60
C ALA A 270 -9.00 36.09 -1.80
N ASP A 271 -8.50 35.85 -0.58
CA ASP A 271 -8.06 36.90 0.35
C ASP A 271 -6.79 36.52 1.15
N LEU A 272 -6.29 35.30 1.00
CA LEU A 272 -5.13 34.74 1.70
C LEU A 272 -5.33 34.54 3.21
N SER A 273 -6.57 34.54 3.70
CA SER A 273 -6.85 34.12 5.08
C SER A 273 -6.59 32.63 5.28
N ASP A 274 -6.35 32.21 6.52
CA ASP A 274 -6.25 30.78 6.82
C ASP A 274 -7.59 30.10 6.53
N ALA A 275 -7.54 28.92 5.91
CA ALA A 275 -8.74 28.13 5.65
C ALA A 275 -9.42 27.73 6.97
N ALA A 276 -10.75 27.65 6.95
CA ALA A 276 -11.54 27.33 8.15
C ALA A 276 -11.15 25.97 8.78
N THR A 277 -10.79 25.00 7.95
CA THR A 277 -10.26 23.69 8.37
C THR A 277 -8.80 23.60 7.93
N ALA A 278 -7.90 23.38 8.89
CA ALA A 278 -6.49 23.16 8.63
C ALA A 278 -6.18 21.67 8.55
N TYR A 279 -5.08 21.32 7.88
CA TYR A 279 -4.58 19.95 7.94
C TYR A 279 -3.98 19.63 9.32
N PRO A 280 -3.98 18.33 9.71
CA PRO A 280 -3.23 17.90 10.87
C PRO A 280 -1.75 18.31 10.79
N PRO A 281 -1.10 18.59 11.93
CA PRO A 281 0.34 18.82 11.98
C PRO A 281 1.13 17.72 11.27
N LEU A 282 2.31 18.06 10.77
CA LEU A 282 3.27 17.06 10.33
C LEU A 282 3.71 16.20 11.54
N PRO A 283 4.26 14.99 11.31
CA PRO A 283 4.78 14.14 12.38
C PRO A 283 5.78 14.89 13.27
N GLU A 284 5.86 14.50 14.53
CA GLU A 284 6.78 15.14 15.48
C GLU A 284 8.23 15.07 14.98
N GLY A 285 8.93 16.21 14.96
CA GLY A 285 10.29 16.32 14.44
C GLY A 285 10.41 16.51 12.93
N ALA A 286 9.33 16.38 12.16
CA ALA A 286 9.32 16.64 10.72
C ALA A 286 9.25 18.14 10.41
N THR A 287 10.05 18.59 9.44
CA THR A 287 10.08 19.99 8.97
C THR A 287 9.58 20.06 7.53
N ALA A 288 8.55 20.87 7.26
CA ALA A 288 7.98 20.99 5.92
C ALA A 288 9.02 21.43 4.87
N SER A 289 8.99 20.81 3.69
CA SER A 289 9.93 21.10 2.59
C SER A 289 9.24 21.30 1.24
N ALA A 290 8.13 20.62 0.96
CA ALA A 290 7.45 20.69 -0.32
C ALA A 290 5.95 20.49 -0.18
N VAL A 291 5.17 20.98 -1.15
CA VAL A 291 3.72 20.74 -1.20
C VAL A 291 3.22 20.71 -2.64
N ALA A 292 2.31 19.79 -2.96
CA ALA A 292 1.70 19.73 -4.27
C ALA A 292 0.27 19.16 -4.21
N PHE A 293 -0.65 19.76 -4.96
CA PHE A 293 -1.99 19.19 -5.18
C PHE A 293 -1.99 18.29 -6.42
N SER A 294 -2.78 17.22 -6.38
CA SER A 294 -3.02 16.40 -7.57
C SER A 294 -3.80 17.18 -8.62
N GLY A 295 -3.56 16.89 -9.90
CA GLY A 295 -4.18 17.63 -11.00
C GLY A 295 -5.70 17.43 -11.11
N ASP A 296 -6.21 16.31 -10.62
CA ASP A 296 -7.64 15.99 -10.52
C ASP A 296 -8.32 16.60 -9.28
N GLY A 297 -7.55 17.18 -8.36
CA GLY A 297 -8.04 17.79 -7.13
C GLY A 297 -8.36 16.81 -6.00
N THR A 298 -8.08 15.51 -6.16
CA THR A 298 -8.40 14.49 -5.16
C THR A 298 -7.45 14.55 -3.95
N TYR A 299 -6.16 14.77 -4.18
CA TYR A 299 -5.12 14.62 -3.17
C TYR A 299 -4.26 15.87 -2.98
N ILE A 300 -3.65 15.95 -1.79
CA ILE A 300 -2.49 16.79 -1.51
C ILE A 300 -1.33 15.90 -1.06
N ALA A 301 -0.14 16.21 -1.55
CA ALA A 301 1.13 15.68 -1.08
C ALA A 301 1.83 16.74 -0.22
N ARG A 302 2.22 16.36 1.00
CA ARG A 302 2.89 17.24 1.98
C ARG A 302 4.23 16.62 2.32
N GLY A 303 5.30 17.22 1.79
CA GLY A 303 6.67 16.74 1.96
C GLY A 303 7.39 17.43 3.12
N SER A 304 8.26 16.69 3.76
CA SER A 304 9.09 17.12 4.88
C SER A 304 10.46 16.45 4.86
N GLY A 305 11.34 16.94 5.73
CA GLY A 305 12.51 16.18 6.17
C GLY A 305 12.37 15.83 7.64
N ALA A 306 12.51 14.54 7.96
CA ALA A 306 12.57 14.03 9.32
C ALA A 306 13.81 13.15 9.51
N THR A 307 13.98 12.57 10.70
CA THR A 307 15.08 11.63 10.99
C THR A 307 14.52 10.28 11.44
N GLY A 308 15.16 9.19 11.02
CA GLY A 308 14.68 7.84 11.30
C GLY A 308 13.33 7.59 10.64
N SER A 309 12.54 6.70 11.22
CA SER A 309 11.33 6.16 10.56
C SER A 309 10.10 7.07 10.65
N THR A 310 10.34 8.37 10.84
CA THR A 310 9.30 9.39 10.83
C THR A 310 8.93 9.67 9.37
N PRO A 311 7.64 9.70 8.99
CA PRO A 311 7.25 9.95 7.61
C PRO A 311 7.79 11.28 7.06
N ASP A 312 8.41 11.23 5.89
CA ASP A 312 8.89 12.37 5.13
C ASP A 312 7.85 12.89 4.14
N LEU A 313 6.83 12.09 3.82
CA LEU A 313 5.78 12.45 2.89
C LEU A 313 4.43 11.92 3.37
N LEU A 314 3.45 12.82 3.40
CA LEU A 314 2.05 12.49 3.63
C LEU A 314 1.25 12.73 2.36
N VAL A 315 0.47 11.75 1.92
CA VAL A 315 -0.49 11.88 0.81
C VAL A 315 -1.90 11.62 1.33
N GLN A 316 -2.81 12.56 1.13
CA GLN A 316 -4.14 12.55 1.75
C GLN A 316 -5.15 13.36 0.93
N PRO A 317 -6.45 13.31 1.23
CA PRO A 317 -7.44 14.11 0.53
C PRO A 317 -7.10 15.60 0.51
N ALA A 318 -7.38 16.26 -0.61
CA ALA A 318 -7.17 17.70 -0.78
C ALA A 318 -8.15 18.56 0.03
N ASP A 319 -9.28 17.98 0.45
CA ASP A 319 -10.17 18.59 1.43
C ASP A 319 -9.76 18.14 2.84
N PRO A 320 -9.24 19.02 3.71
CA PRO A 320 -8.89 18.67 5.08
C PRO A 320 -10.08 18.28 5.96
N ALA A 321 -11.32 18.52 5.53
CA ALA A 321 -12.51 18.04 6.22
C ALA A 321 -12.76 16.54 6.00
N ASP A 322 -12.16 15.94 4.97
CA ASP A 322 -12.15 14.50 4.77
C ASP A 322 -11.19 13.88 5.80
N GLY A 323 -11.76 13.10 6.72
CA GLY A 323 -11.04 12.47 7.83
C GLY A 323 -10.23 11.23 7.46
N THR A 324 -10.09 10.91 6.16
CA THR A 324 -9.29 9.78 5.70
C THR A 324 -7.83 9.95 6.14
N ALA A 325 -7.27 8.90 6.76
CA ALA A 325 -5.89 8.91 7.22
C ALA A 325 -4.90 9.10 6.06
N PRO A 326 -3.82 9.87 6.24
CA PRO A 326 -2.79 10.00 5.22
C PRO A 326 -2.11 8.67 4.94
N LEU A 327 -1.73 8.47 3.67
CA LEU A 327 -0.66 7.56 3.31
C LEU A 327 0.66 8.19 3.77
N GLU A 328 1.49 7.38 4.43
CA GLU A 328 2.75 7.81 5.01
C GLU A 328 3.91 7.12 4.30
N PHE A 329 4.92 7.91 3.90
CA PHE A 329 6.14 7.41 3.28
C PHE A 329 7.34 7.96 4.04
N ALA A 330 8.25 7.08 4.47
CA ALA A 330 9.53 7.43 5.05
C ALA A 330 10.64 7.03 4.07
N PHE A 331 11.57 7.93 3.78
CA PHE A 331 12.70 7.66 2.90
C PHE A 331 13.97 7.57 3.75
N GLU A 332 14.64 6.41 3.71
CA GLU A 332 15.85 6.21 4.50
C GLU A 332 17.01 5.64 3.65
N GLY A 333 18.13 6.34 3.69
CA GLY A 333 19.43 5.80 3.31
C GLY A 333 19.80 5.95 1.83
N ALA A 334 20.83 5.19 1.43
CA ALA A 334 21.56 5.45 0.20
C ALA A 334 20.82 5.05 -1.10
N LEU A 335 19.67 4.37 -0.98
CA LEU A 335 18.85 3.93 -2.11
C LEU A 335 17.69 4.88 -2.41
N ASP A 336 17.17 5.55 -1.39
CA ASP A 336 15.91 6.32 -1.46
C ASP A 336 16.08 7.79 -1.06
N GLY A 337 17.23 8.17 -0.53
CA GLY A 337 17.43 9.47 0.11
C GLY A 337 16.92 9.49 1.54
N ASP A 338 16.99 10.65 2.18
CA ASP A 338 16.72 10.82 3.61
C ASP A 338 15.63 11.86 3.91
N ARG A 339 15.06 12.52 2.88
CA ARG A 339 14.05 13.59 3.00
C ARG A 339 13.52 14.03 1.65
N ILE A 340 12.32 14.61 1.61
CA ILE A 340 11.83 15.33 0.43
C ILE A 340 12.61 16.62 0.21
N ALA A 341 13.16 16.79 -1.00
CA ALA A 341 13.85 18.02 -1.38
C ALA A 341 12.85 19.19 -1.48
N PRO A 342 13.27 20.44 -1.14
CA PRO A 342 12.39 21.59 -1.31
C PRO A 342 11.93 21.74 -2.76
N ARG A 343 10.63 21.94 -2.99
CA ARG A 343 10.01 21.93 -4.34
C ARG A 343 10.14 20.59 -5.07
N GLY A 344 10.30 19.51 -4.32
CA GLY A 344 10.53 18.17 -4.85
C GLY A 344 9.26 17.42 -5.24
N LEU A 345 8.07 18.01 -5.15
CA LEU A 345 6.81 17.29 -5.41
C LEU A 345 6.13 17.79 -6.68
N GLY A 346 5.55 16.88 -7.46
CA GLY A 346 4.73 17.20 -8.62
C GLY A 346 3.83 16.04 -9.01
N TRP A 347 2.62 16.33 -9.46
CA TRP A 347 1.62 15.32 -9.81
C TRP A 347 1.39 15.23 -11.31
N SER A 348 1.01 14.04 -11.78
CA SER A 348 0.34 13.91 -13.06
C SER A 348 -1.03 14.60 -13.03
N LYS A 349 -1.48 15.07 -14.19
CA LYS A 349 -2.74 15.81 -14.35
C LYS A 349 -3.96 14.99 -13.94
N ASP A 350 -3.92 13.68 -14.16
CA ASP A 350 -4.98 12.74 -13.78
C ASP A 350 -4.93 12.32 -12.30
N GLY A 351 -3.93 12.76 -11.54
CA GLY A 351 -3.74 12.37 -10.14
C GLY A 351 -3.25 10.93 -9.93
N ALA A 352 -2.96 10.17 -10.99
CA ALA A 352 -2.57 8.77 -10.88
C ALA A 352 -1.12 8.56 -10.44
N ARG A 353 -0.24 9.57 -10.59
CA ARG A 353 1.18 9.49 -10.21
C ARG A 353 1.64 10.75 -9.49
N LEU A 354 2.31 10.54 -8.36
CA LEU A 354 3.08 11.54 -7.64
C LEU A 354 4.57 11.31 -7.94
N PHE A 355 5.25 12.37 -8.36
CA PHE A 355 6.69 12.41 -8.49
C PHE A 355 7.28 13.11 -7.28
N ALA A 356 8.26 12.48 -6.65
CA ALA A 356 8.94 13.02 -5.48
C ALA A 356 10.46 12.99 -5.68
N VAL A 357 11.10 14.15 -5.56
CA VAL A 357 12.56 14.27 -5.51
C VAL A 357 13.00 14.26 -4.06
N THR A 358 13.75 13.23 -3.68
CA THR A 358 14.37 13.13 -2.36
C THR A 358 15.83 13.57 -2.42
N ALA A 359 16.39 13.93 -1.27
CA ALA A 359 17.80 14.25 -1.11
C ALA A 359 18.39 13.50 0.09
N ASN A 360 19.69 13.24 0.05
CA ASN A 360 20.38 12.75 1.24
C ASN A 360 20.48 13.86 2.31
N SER A 361 20.86 13.47 3.51
CA SER A 361 21.07 14.34 4.66
C SER A 361 22.03 15.50 4.38
N TYR A 362 23.02 15.29 3.50
CA TYR A 362 23.97 16.32 3.05
C TYR A 362 23.43 17.25 1.94
N GLY A 363 22.33 16.90 1.27
CA GLY A 363 21.75 17.70 0.17
C GLY A 363 22.58 17.72 -1.12
N ASN A 364 23.36 16.67 -1.38
CA ASN A 364 24.26 16.59 -2.53
C ASN A 364 24.07 15.33 -3.40
N GLN A 365 23.10 14.49 -3.05
CA GLN A 365 22.65 13.35 -3.85
C GLN A 365 21.12 13.35 -3.85
N TYR A 366 20.54 12.96 -4.99
CA TYR A 366 19.11 13.07 -5.24
C TYR A 366 18.55 11.84 -5.95
N TRP A 367 17.28 11.55 -5.70
CA TRP A 367 16.53 10.47 -6.32
C TRP A 367 15.17 10.97 -6.79
N LEU A 368 14.64 10.38 -7.84
CA LEU A 368 13.26 10.56 -8.30
C LEU A 368 12.48 9.30 -7.94
N HIS A 369 11.43 9.48 -7.14
CA HIS A 369 10.44 8.47 -6.83
C HIS A 369 9.22 8.70 -7.72
N VAL A 370 8.72 7.62 -8.31
CA VAL A 370 7.43 7.57 -8.99
C VAL A 370 6.50 6.80 -8.08
N ILE A 371 5.76 7.55 -7.29
CA ILE A 371 4.79 7.01 -6.35
C ILE A 371 3.47 6.94 -7.09
N GLN A 372 2.94 5.75 -7.29
CA GLN A 372 1.54 5.58 -7.58
C GLN A 372 0.85 5.53 -6.22
N PRO A 373 0.18 6.61 -5.77
CA PRO A 373 -0.68 6.46 -4.60
C PRO A 373 -1.64 5.35 -4.98
N PRO A 374 -1.82 4.31 -4.13
CA PRO A 374 -2.83 3.33 -4.42
C PRO A 374 -4.13 4.08 -4.70
N ALA A 375 -4.78 3.80 -5.83
CA ALA A 375 -6.21 4.02 -5.93
C ALA A 375 -6.78 3.45 -4.63
N ALA A 376 -7.34 4.31 -3.77
CA ALA A 376 -7.62 4.03 -2.36
C ALA A 376 -7.77 2.52 -2.10
N GLN A 377 -6.80 1.88 -1.44
CA GLN A 377 -6.87 0.42 -1.28
C GLN A 377 -8.19 0.10 -0.58
N TYR A 378 -9.01 -0.69 -1.27
CA TYR A 378 -10.33 -1.02 -0.82
C TYR A 378 -10.25 -2.07 0.29
N ASP A 379 -11.21 -2.03 1.20
CA ASP A 379 -11.28 -3.01 2.27
C ASP A 379 -11.64 -4.39 1.70
N SER A 380 -11.08 -5.43 2.31
CA SER A 380 -11.40 -6.81 2.01
C SER A 380 -11.83 -7.51 3.30
N ARG A 381 -12.72 -8.50 3.15
CA ARG A 381 -13.27 -9.24 4.30
C ARG A 381 -13.77 -10.61 3.88
N PHE A 382 -13.48 -11.63 4.68
CA PHE A 382 -14.19 -12.90 4.56
C PHE A 382 -15.62 -12.73 5.06
N THR A 383 -16.60 -13.21 4.29
CA THR A 383 -18.02 -13.11 4.64
C THR A 383 -18.66 -14.47 4.78
N GLY A 384 -19.63 -14.55 5.71
CA GLY A 384 -20.25 -15.80 6.10
C GLY A 384 -19.32 -16.70 6.92
N THR A 385 -19.81 -17.88 7.25
CA THR A 385 -19.03 -18.91 7.94
C THR A 385 -18.42 -19.86 6.92
N LEU A 386 -17.16 -20.25 7.12
CA LEU A 386 -16.56 -21.33 6.35
C LEU A 386 -17.38 -22.63 6.51
N SER A 387 -17.40 -23.45 5.47
CA SER A 387 -18.12 -24.73 5.47
C SER A 387 -17.30 -25.82 4.79
N THR A 388 -17.63 -27.08 5.07
CA THR A 388 -16.96 -28.25 4.49
C THR A 388 -17.84 -29.02 3.53
N THR A 389 -17.23 -29.72 2.59
CA THR A 389 -17.87 -30.78 1.81
C THR A 389 -16.90 -31.93 1.60
N PRO A 390 -17.22 -33.17 2.03
CA PRO A 390 -18.43 -33.53 2.79
C PRO A 390 -18.47 -32.89 4.19
N GLY A 391 -19.67 -32.79 4.78
CA GLY A 391 -19.87 -32.13 6.09
C GLY A 391 -19.18 -32.83 7.26
N GLN A 392 -18.96 -34.14 7.14
CA GLN A 392 -18.14 -34.94 8.05
C GLN A 392 -17.16 -35.76 7.22
N PRO A 393 -15.93 -35.26 6.99
CA PRO A 393 -14.94 -35.98 6.21
C PRO A 393 -14.40 -37.19 6.98
N VAL A 394 -14.09 -38.25 6.25
CA VAL A 394 -13.33 -39.38 6.79
C VAL A 394 -11.87 -39.30 6.36
N VAL A 395 -10.99 -39.95 7.11
CA VAL A 395 -9.56 -39.96 6.79
C VAL A 395 -9.29 -40.51 5.38
N GLY A 396 -8.46 -39.79 4.61
CA GLY A 396 -8.11 -40.12 3.23
C GLY A 396 -9.15 -39.74 2.17
N GLU A 397 -10.27 -39.13 2.56
CA GLU A 397 -11.27 -38.58 1.64
C GLU A 397 -10.93 -37.12 1.24
N PRO A 398 -11.16 -36.71 -0.02
CA PRO A 398 -11.06 -35.31 -0.42
C PRO A 398 -12.04 -34.43 0.35
N LEU A 399 -11.53 -33.35 0.92
CA LEU A 399 -12.25 -32.33 1.66
C LEU A 399 -12.17 -31.00 0.92
N GLY A 400 -13.31 -30.37 0.66
CA GLY A 400 -13.40 -29.00 0.19
C GLY A 400 -13.83 -28.05 1.30
N ILE A 401 -13.06 -27.01 1.56
CA ILE A 401 -13.37 -25.92 2.48
C ILE A 401 -13.84 -24.73 1.65
N ARG A 402 -15.09 -24.34 1.84
CA ARG A 402 -15.72 -23.26 1.08
C ARG A 402 -15.87 -22.01 1.92
N GLY A 403 -15.62 -20.87 1.28
CA GLY A 403 -15.82 -19.55 1.87
C GLY A 403 -16.15 -18.51 0.80
N ARG A 404 -16.29 -17.27 1.25
CA ARG A 404 -16.49 -16.11 0.40
C ARG A 404 -15.57 -14.98 0.85
N LEU A 405 -14.84 -14.38 -0.09
CA LEU A 405 -14.06 -13.17 0.09
C LEU A 405 -14.80 -12.04 -0.62
N GLU A 406 -15.14 -10.98 0.13
CA GLU A 406 -15.71 -9.76 -0.42
C GLU A 406 -14.60 -8.72 -0.56
N LEU A 407 -14.56 -8.09 -1.74
CA LEU A 407 -13.61 -7.05 -2.10
C LEU A 407 -14.42 -5.80 -2.42
N ASP A 408 -14.19 -4.71 -1.69
CA ASP A 408 -14.80 -3.42 -2.01
C ASP A 408 -14.17 -2.82 -3.27
N GLY A 409 -14.87 -1.88 -3.92
CA GLY A 409 -14.33 -1.17 -5.08
C GLY A 409 -14.46 -1.92 -6.42
N PRO A 410 -13.68 -1.52 -7.44
CA PRO A 410 -13.70 -2.12 -8.76
C PRO A 410 -13.09 -3.52 -8.76
N ALA A 411 -13.58 -4.38 -9.64
CA ALA A 411 -13.08 -5.76 -9.76
C ALA A 411 -11.56 -5.80 -10.06
N PRO A 412 -10.80 -6.69 -9.41
CA PRO A 412 -9.37 -6.87 -9.66
C PRO A 412 -9.04 -7.20 -11.13
N ALA A 413 -7.92 -6.68 -11.63
CA ALA A 413 -7.44 -6.97 -12.99
C ALA A 413 -6.88 -8.39 -13.15
N GLU A 414 -6.40 -8.99 -12.06
CA GLU A 414 -5.92 -10.37 -12.01
C GLU A 414 -6.72 -11.20 -11.00
N PRO A 415 -6.86 -12.52 -11.20
CA PRO A 415 -7.56 -13.38 -10.23
C PRO A 415 -6.91 -13.35 -8.85
N VAL A 416 -7.69 -12.97 -7.84
CA VAL A 416 -7.28 -12.96 -6.44
C VAL A 416 -7.12 -14.38 -5.92
N ARG A 417 -6.15 -14.60 -5.03
CA ARG A 417 -5.90 -15.91 -4.42
C ARG A 417 -6.00 -15.84 -2.90
N VAL A 418 -6.52 -16.91 -2.30
CA VAL A 418 -6.49 -17.13 -0.85
C VAL A 418 -5.57 -18.30 -0.51
N SER A 419 -4.86 -18.18 0.60
CA SER A 419 -4.00 -19.22 1.16
C SER A 419 -4.68 -19.89 2.34
N ALA A 420 -4.32 -21.14 2.60
CA ALA A 420 -4.82 -21.87 3.76
C ALA A 420 -3.74 -22.74 4.39
N VAL A 421 -3.78 -22.83 5.72
CA VAL A 421 -2.93 -23.68 6.53
C VAL A 421 -3.80 -24.61 7.36
N ARG A 422 -3.48 -25.90 7.34
CA ARG A 422 -4.07 -26.88 8.24
C ARG A 422 -3.18 -27.07 9.46
N HIS A 423 -3.77 -27.01 10.64
CA HIS A 423 -3.17 -27.29 11.93
C HIS A 423 -3.77 -28.60 12.47
N ASP A 424 -2.94 -29.64 12.58
CA ASP A 424 -3.34 -30.94 13.16
C ASP A 424 -2.25 -31.50 14.09
N ALA A 425 -2.42 -32.72 14.58
CA ALA A 425 -1.46 -33.34 15.52
C ALA A 425 -0.05 -33.60 14.92
N ASN A 426 0.10 -33.58 13.59
CA ASN A 426 1.41 -33.63 12.92
C ASN A 426 2.04 -32.24 12.73
N GLY A 427 1.34 -31.17 13.14
CA GLY A 427 1.76 -29.78 12.98
C GLY A 427 1.08 -29.08 11.79
N ASP A 428 1.74 -28.03 11.32
CA ASP A 428 1.18 -27.13 10.31
C ASP A 428 1.50 -27.62 8.91
N ARG A 429 0.50 -27.57 8.03
CA ARG A 429 0.62 -27.89 6.62
C ARG A 429 0.00 -26.80 5.77
N GLU A 430 0.82 -26.15 4.95
CA GLU A 430 0.35 -25.25 3.91
C GLU A 430 -0.37 -26.03 2.80
N LEU A 431 -1.50 -25.48 2.36
CA LEU A 431 -2.29 -25.97 1.24
C LEU A 431 -2.03 -25.12 0.00
N ALA A 432 -2.36 -25.66 -1.17
CA ALA A 432 -2.21 -24.92 -2.42
C ALA A 432 -3.12 -23.67 -2.41
N PRO A 433 -2.60 -22.48 -2.75
CA PRO A 433 -3.42 -21.29 -2.90
C PRO A 433 -4.49 -21.49 -3.97
N VAL A 434 -5.70 -20.99 -3.71
CA VAL A 434 -6.84 -21.13 -4.63
C VAL A 434 -7.30 -19.77 -5.13
N GLU A 435 -7.71 -19.71 -6.39
CA GLU A 435 -8.31 -18.52 -6.97
C GLU A 435 -9.71 -18.29 -6.41
N VAL A 436 -10.06 -17.02 -6.23
CA VAL A 436 -11.39 -16.56 -5.85
C VAL A 436 -12.18 -16.32 -7.13
N ASP A 437 -13.35 -16.93 -7.23
CA ASP A 437 -14.27 -16.74 -8.35
C ASP A 437 -14.76 -15.29 -8.42
N ALA A 438 -15.24 -14.87 -9.59
CA ALA A 438 -15.73 -13.50 -9.80
C ALA A 438 -16.89 -13.09 -8.87
N ASP A 439 -17.61 -14.07 -8.30
CA ASP A 439 -18.66 -13.84 -7.32
C ASP A 439 -18.13 -13.79 -5.88
N GLY A 440 -16.82 -13.89 -5.66
CA GLY A 440 -16.17 -13.92 -4.36
C GLY A 440 -16.05 -15.30 -3.71
N SER A 441 -16.58 -16.36 -4.32
CA SER A 441 -16.50 -17.72 -3.74
C SER A 441 -15.14 -18.39 -3.97
N PHE A 442 -14.73 -19.27 -3.07
CA PHE A 442 -13.51 -20.07 -3.22
C PHE A 442 -13.69 -21.46 -2.58
N THR A 443 -12.91 -22.45 -3.04
CA THR A 443 -12.85 -23.79 -2.46
C THR A 443 -11.41 -24.27 -2.28
N VAL A 444 -10.92 -24.29 -1.04
CA VAL A 444 -9.63 -24.90 -0.71
C VAL A 444 -9.79 -26.42 -0.64
N LEU A 445 -8.88 -27.16 -1.26
CA LEU A 445 -8.91 -28.63 -1.27
C LEU A 445 -7.82 -29.20 -0.37
N ASP A 446 -8.18 -30.23 0.39
CA ASP A 446 -7.26 -31.01 1.22
C ASP A 446 -7.65 -32.50 1.23
N VAL A 447 -6.72 -33.37 1.64
CA VAL A 447 -6.95 -34.79 1.93
C VAL A 447 -6.36 -35.09 3.31
N PRO A 448 -7.16 -35.00 4.38
CA PRO A 448 -6.68 -35.26 5.73
C PRO A 448 -6.16 -36.69 5.87
N SER A 449 -5.00 -36.84 6.51
CA SER A 449 -4.35 -38.14 6.71
C SER A 449 -4.46 -38.68 8.13
N LEU A 450 -5.11 -37.94 9.03
CA LEU A 450 -5.30 -38.28 10.44
C LEU A 450 -6.77 -38.25 10.81
N VAL A 451 -7.11 -39.02 11.85
CA VAL A 451 -8.38 -38.97 12.55
C VAL A 451 -8.26 -37.99 13.71
N GLY A 452 -9.30 -37.21 13.97
CA GLY A 452 -9.33 -36.20 15.03
C GLY A 452 -9.58 -34.79 14.51
N ASP A 453 -9.35 -33.80 15.37
CA ASP A 453 -9.61 -32.40 15.03
C ASP A 453 -8.47 -31.81 14.20
N ALA A 454 -8.83 -31.16 13.09
CA ALA A 454 -7.97 -30.32 12.28
C ALA A 454 -8.55 -28.92 12.22
N THR A 455 -7.73 -27.89 12.44
CA THR A 455 -8.13 -26.49 12.31
C THR A 455 -7.53 -25.90 11.04
N TYR A 456 -8.35 -25.29 10.20
CA TYR A 456 -7.93 -24.62 8.97
C TYR A 456 -7.97 -23.13 9.17
N SER A 457 -6.85 -22.45 8.92
CA SER A 457 -6.73 -21.00 8.90
C SER A 457 -6.67 -20.55 7.44
N VAL A 458 -7.59 -19.69 7.02
CA VAL A 458 -7.64 -19.13 5.66
C VAL A 458 -7.29 -17.65 5.72
N SER A 459 -6.37 -17.23 4.86
CA SER A 459 -5.81 -15.90 4.85
C SER A 459 -5.87 -15.27 3.46
N PHE A 460 -6.02 -13.95 3.44
CA PHE A 460 -5.86 -13.12 2.26
C PHE A 460 -4.91 -11.97 2.60
N THR A 461 -3.73 -11.98 1.98
CA THR A 461 -2.64 -11.03 2.28
C THR A 461 -2.79 -9.67 1.61
N GLY A 462 -3.90 -9.42 0.91
CA GLY A 462 -4.09 -8.22 0.10
C GLY A 462 -3.50 -8.34 -1.31
N ASP A 463 -3.80 -7.34 -2.13
CA ASP A 463 -3.23 -7.15 -3.47
C ASP A 463 -2.90 -5.66 -3.69
N ILE A 464 -2.58 -5.27 -4.94
CA ILE A 464 -2.23 -3.87 -5.28
C ILE A 464 -3.39 -2.88 -5.04
N THR A 465 -4.63 -3.37 -5.05
CA THR A 465 -5.90 -2.63 -4.93
C THR A 465 -6.66 -2.88 -3.63
N HIS A 466 -6.39 -3.95 -2.89
CA HIS A 466 -7.14 -4.36 -1.70
C HIS A 466 -6.23 -4.63 -0.51
N ARG A 467 -6.65 -4.19 0.68
CA ARG A 467 -5.94 -4.47 1.94
C ARG A 467 -5.99 -5.96 2.30
N PRO A 468 -5.12 -6.45 3.20
CA PRO A 468 -5.26 -7.79 3.79
C PRO A 468 -6.58 -7.92 4.57
N ALA A 469 -7.19 -9.10 4.53
CA ALA A 469 -8.36 -9.43 5.35
C ALA A 469 -7.93 -10.06 6.68
N GLU A 470 -8.76 -9.95 7.72
CA GLU A 470 -8.58 -10.72 8.96
C GLU A 470 -8.74 -12.22 8.68
N ASP A 471 -7.79 -13.03 9.13
CA ASP A 471 -7.82 -14.48 8.93
C ASP A 471 -9.04 -15.13 9.59
N VAL A 472 -9.63 -16.10 8.91
CA VAL A 472 -10.77 -16.88 9.42
C VAL A 472 -10.35 -18.33 9.66
N THR A 473 -10.94 -18.94 10.69
CA THR A 473 -10.62 -20.32 11.08
C THR A 473 -11.84 -21.24 11.04
N LEU A 474 -11.60 -22.52 10.75
CA LEU A 474 -12.60 -23.58 10.77
C LEU A 474 -12.04 -24.85 11.39
N SER A 475 -12.65 -25.33 12.47
CA SER A 475 -12.34 -26.64 13.04
C SER A 475 -13.17 -27.75 12.40
N VAL A 476 -12.52 -28.84 12.01
CA VAL A 476 -13.12 -29.98 11.32
C VAL A 476 -12.73 -31.26 12.05
N ALA A 477 -13.72 -32.04 12.46
CA ALA A 477 -13.51 -33.36 13.06
C ALA A 477 -13.46 -34.42 11.95
N VAL A 478 -12.28 -34.99 11.73
CA VAL A 478 -12.06 -36.05 10.74
C VAL A 478 -12.34 -37.41 11.37
N ALA A 479 -13.28 -38.15 10.81
CA ALA A 479 -13.71 -39.46 11.32
C ALA A 479 -12.88 -40.62 10.74
N LYS A 480 -13.01 -41.80 11.36
CA LYS A 480 -12.48 -43.05 10.80
C LYS A 480 -13.21 -43.42 9.52
N ALA A 481 -12.46 -43.91 8.54
CA ALA A 481 -12.96 -44.47 7.30
C ALA A 481 -13.87 -45.68 7.56
N PRO A 482 -15.15 -45.67 7.15
CA PRO A 482 -16.03 -46.82 7.34
C PRO A 482 -15.55 -48.02 6.51
N THR A 483 -15.79 -49.21 7.05
CA THR A 483 -15.57 -50.48 6.34
C THR A 483 -16.87 -51.25 6.22
N ALA A 484 -16.96 -52.14 5.23
CA ALA A 484 -18.10 -53.02 5.02
C ALA A 484 -17.61 -54.43 4.67
N ILE A 485 -18.27 -55.43 5.24
CA ILE A 485 -18.09 -56.84 4.91
C ILE A 485 -19.34 -57.32 4.17
N THR A 486 -19.13 -58.00 3.05
CA THR A 486 -20.19 -58.75 2.36
C THR A 486 -19.85 -60.22 2.37
N LEU A 487 -20.88 -61.07 2.51
CA LEU A 487 -20.73 -62.52 2.55
C LEU A 487 -21.62 -63.15 1.48
N THR A 488 -21.09 -64.17 0.83
CA THR A 488 -21.80 -65.06 -0.08
C THR A 488 -21.64 -66.47 0.45
N ALA A 489 -22.76 -67.04 0.92
CA ALA A 489 -22.82 -68.40 1.42
C ALA A 489 -23.87 -69.20 0.61
N PRO A 490 -23.67 -70.52 0.40
CA PRO A 490 -24.69 -71.36 -0.19
C PRO A 490 -25.90 -71.48 0.74
N ALA A 491 -27.11 -71.62 0.18
CA ALA A 491 -28.33 -71.78 0.97
C ALA A 491 -28.34 -73.09 1.77
N GLU A 492 -27.71 -74.14 1.24
CA GLU A 492 -27.64 -75.47 1.86
C GLU A 492 -26.24 -76.07 1.76
N ALA A 493 -25.87 -76.89 2.73
CA ALA A 493 -24.65 -77.69 2.73
C ALA A 493 -24.91 -79.07 3.34
N THR A 494 -24.06 -80.06 3.07
CA THR A 494 -24.11 -81.36 3.75
C THR A 494 -22.97 -81.48 4.75
N LYS A 495 -23.21 -82.26 5.81
CA LYS A 495 -22.25 -82.43 6.92
C LYS A 495 -20.91 -83.03 6.47
N SER A 496 -20.90 -83.78 5.38
CA SER A 496 -19.72 -84.51 4.86
C SER A 496 -19.00 -83.81 3.70
N ALA A 497 -19.63 -82.86 3.00
CA ALA A 497 -19.04 -82.23 1.81
C ALA A 497 -18.22 -80.96 2.11
N GLY A 498 -18.26 -80.46 3.35
CA GLY A 498 -17.69 -79.16 3.70
C GLY A 498 -18.52 -78.00 3.16
N LEU A 499 -18.20 -76.80 3.63
CA LEU A 499 -18.86 -75.55 3.27
C LEU A 499 -17.80 -74.49 3.00
N THR A 500 -17.96 -73.77 1.91
CA THR A 500 -17.16 -72.60 1.56
C THR A 500 -18.04 -71.36 1.54
N ILE A 501 -17.62 -70.33 2.28
CA ILE A 501 -18.22 -68.99 2.28
C ILE A 501 -17.16 -68.05 1.74
N THR A 502 -17.53 -67.24 0.75
CA THR A 502 -16.65 -66.20 0.20
C THR A 502 -17.17 -64.84 0.62
N GLY A 503 -16.28 -63.85 0.76
CA GLY A 503 -16.69 -62.50 1.09
C GLY A 503 -15.70 -61.45 0.60
N THR A 504 -16.11 -60.19 0.73
CA THR A 504 -15.24 -59.04 0.46
C THR A 504 -15.26 -58.06 1.62
N LEU A 505 -14.09 -57.52 1.97
CA LEU A 505 -13.92 -56.38 2.87
C LEU A 505 -13.58 -55.15 2.02
N THR A 506 -14.40 -54.11 2.12
CA THR A 506 -14.18 -52.83 1.44
C THR A 506 -14.06 -51.69 2.44
N GLY A 507 -13.27 -50.67 2.13
CA GLY A 507 -13.14 -49.43 2.91
C GLY A 507 -13.38 -48.19 2.05
N GLN A 508 -13.86 -47.10 2.67
CA GLN A 508 -13.98 -45.77 2.04
C GLN A 508 -12.76 -44.90 2.38
N GLY A 509 -12.39 -43.97 1.49
CA GLY A 509 -11.36 -42.98 1.78
C GLY A 509 -9.96 -43.59 1.71
N ARG A 510 -9.28 -43.69 2.86
CA ARG A 510 -7.95 -44.32 2.94
C ARG A 510 -8.00 -45.80 2.52
N SER A 511 -6.98 -46.25 1.80
CA SER A 511 -6.84 -47.67 1.46
C SER A 511 -6.62 -48.52 2.72
N LEU A 512 -7.29 -49.68 2.75
CA LEU A 512 -7.10 -50.71 3.78
C LEU A 512 -5.64 -51.19 3.83
N PRO A 513 -5.07 -51.43 5.03
CA PRO A 513 -3.72 -51.97 5.15
C PRO A 513 -3.61 -53.42 4.65
N ALA A 514 -2.41 -53.83 4.27
CA ALA A 514 -2.14 -55.23 3.93
C ALA A 514 -2.12 -56.12 5.19
N GLY A 515 -2.47 -57.40 5.04
CA GLY A 515 -2.36 -58.40 6.12
C GLY A 515 -3.51 -58.40 7.12
N ILE A 516 -4.68 -57.87 6.75
CA ILE A 516 -5.88 -57.91 7.60
C ILE A 516 -6.32 -59.36 7.82
N THR A 517 -6.71 -59.66 9.07
CA THR A 517 -7.33 -60.92 9.45
C THR A 517 -8.70 -60.66 10.06
N LEU A 518 -9.71 -61.42 9.62
CA LEU A 518 -11.09 -61.31 10.09
C LEU A 518 -11.37 -62.36 11.15
N SER A 519 -12.09 -61.97 12.20
CA SER A 519 -12.64 -62.90 13.18
C SER A 519 -13.82 -63.65 12.57
N VAL A 520 -13.89 -64.96 12.81
CA VAL A 520 -14.97 -65.81 12.29
C VAL A 520 -15.55 -66.60 13.45
N GLN A 521 -16.84 -66.40 13.71
CA GLN A 521 -17.61 -67.16 14.70
C GLN A 521 -18.68 -67.99 14.01
N ARG A 522 -18.87 -69.20 14.51
CA ARG A 522 -19.92 -70.10 14.07
C ARG A 522 -20.86 -70.37 15.24
N ALA A 523 -22.15 -70.13 15.03
CA ALA A 523 -23.21 -70.54 15.94
C ALA A 523 -24.00 -71.70 15.32
N ASP A 524 -24.08 -72.82 16.04
CA ASP A 524 -24.85 -74.00 15.66
C ASP A 524 -25.64 -74.52 16.88
N LYS A 525 -26.47 -75.57 16.72
CA LYS A 525 -27.27 -76.13 17.83
C LYS A 525 -26.46 -76.68 19.01
N LYS A 526 -25.15 -76.85 18.86
CA LYS A 526 -24.21 -77.25 19.92
C LYS A 526 -23.52 -76.05 20.60
N GLY A 527 -23.86 -74.82 20.21
CA GLY A 527 -23.34 -73.57 20.77
C GLY A 527 -22.50 -72.76 19.78
N THR A 528 -21.96 -71.66 20.26
CA THR A 528 -21.07 -70.75 19.51
C THR A 528 -19.61 -71.14 19.69
N GLY A 529 -18.82 -71.10 18.61
CA GLY A 529 -17.37 -71.30 18.67
C GLY A 529 -16.62 -70.53 17.58
N THR A 530 -15.41 -70.11 17.92
CA THR A 530 -14.49 -69.40 17.01
C THR A 530 -13.86 -70.37 16.01
N LEU A 531 -13.78 -69.96 14.75
CA LEU A 531 -13.05 -70.64 13.69
C LEU A 531 -11.68 -69.98 13.47
N THR A 532 -10.86 -70.61 12.61
CA THR A 532 -9.64 -69.96 12.11
C THR A 532 -10.00 -68.63 11.46
N SER A 533 -9.23 -67.58 11.76
CA SER A 533 -9.42 -66.27 11.16
C SER A 533 -9.23 -66.33 9.64
N ALA A 534 -9.99 -65.51 8.92
CA ALA A 534 -9.87 -65.43 7.47
C ALA A 534 -8.87 -64.33 7.09
N ALA A 535 -7.84 -64.67 6.33
CA ALA A 535 -6.92 -63.69 5.77
C ALA A 535 -7.58 -62.98 4.58
N VAL A 536 -7.47 -61.65 4.53
CA VAL A 536 -7.97 -60.83 3.43
C VAL A 536 -6.87 -60.67 2.38
N ALA A 537 -7.17 -61.03 1.15
CA ALA A 537 -6.29 -60.83 0.01
C ALA A 537 -6.15 -59.33 -0.35
N PRO A 538 -5.12 -58.92 -1.11
CA PRO A 538 -4.93 -57.51 -1.49
C PRO A 538 -6.10 -56.88 -2.25
N ASP A 539 -6.93 -57.69 -2.92
CA ASP A 539 -8.14 -57.25 -3.62
C ASP A 539 -9.38 -57.15 -2.70
N GLY A 540 -9.21 -57.36 -1.39
CA GLY A 540 -10.28 -57.34 -0.39
C GLY A 540 -11.06 -58.64 -0.27
N THR A 541 -10.78 -59.67 -1.08
CA THR A 541 -11.49 -60.94 -1.00
C THR A 541 -10.98 -61.84 0.12
N PHE A 542 -11.87 -62.68 0.66
CA PHE A 542 -11.50 -63.71 1.63
C PHE A 542 -12.39 -64.95 1.49
N THR A 543 -11.88 -66.08 1.98
CA THR A 543 -12.59 -67.37 1.94
C THR A 543 -12.57 -68.01 3.32
N ILE A 544 -13.73 -68.52 3.74
CA ILE A 544 -13.91 -69.30 4.96
C ILE A 544 -14.30 -70.70 4.54
N ASN A 545 -13.53 -71.69 5.00
CA ASN A 545 -13.87 -73.09 4.83
C ASN A 545 -14.21 -73.68 6.19
N ASP A 546 -15.34 -74.37 6.27
CA ASP A 546 -15.79 -75.05 7.48
C ASP A 546 -16.30 -76.46 7.18
N LEU A 547 -16.19 -77.34 8.17
CA LEU A 547 -16.83 -78.65 8.17
C LEU A 547 -17.90 -78.67 9.28
N PRO A 548 -19.19 -78.47 8.94
CA PRO A 548 -20.24 -78.33 9.93
C PRO A 548 -20.35 -79.53 10.89
N ARG A 549 -20.43 -79.27 12.20
CA ARG A 549 -20.47 -80.32 13.23
C ARG A 549 -21.88 -80.84 13.53
N ALA A 550 -22.90 -80.14 13.05
CA ALA A 550 -24.30 -80.36 13.41
C ALA A 550 -25.22 -80.04 12.22
N THR A 551 -26.30 -80.81 12.07
CA THR A 551 -27.38 -80.49 11.12
C THR A 551 -28.33 -79.43 11.67
N GLY A 552 -28.97 -78.67 10.79
CA GLY A 552 -29.83 -77.54 11.13
C GLY A 552 -29.28 -76.23 10.56
N GLU A 553 -29.76 -75.10 11.06
CA GLU A 553 -29.23 -73.80 10.67
C GLU A 553 -27.90 -73.54 11.38
N VAL A 554 -26.92 -73.08 10.61
CA VAL A 554 -25.60 -72.68 11.09
C VAL A 554 -25.37 -71.25 10.65
N THR A 555 -25.14 -70.35 11.61
CA THR A 555 -24.89 -68.93 11.35
C THR A 555 -23.40 -68.64 11.51
N TYR A 556 -22.84 -67.99 10.50
CA TYR A 556 -21.46 -67.52 10.48
C TYR A 556 -21.47 -66.01 10.65
N GLU A 557 -20.75 -65.51 11.65
CA GLU A 557 -20.53 -64.08 11.87
C GLU A 557 -19.05 -63.79 11.61
N VAL A 558 -18.80 -62.81 10.74
CA VAL A 558 -17.46 -62.39 10.34
C VAL A 558 -17.28 -60.94 10.75
N GLY A 559 -16.19 -60.63 11.45
CA GLY A 559 -15.96 -59.30 12.01
C GLY A 559 -14.55 -58.79 11.75
N TYR A 560 -14.46 -57.55 11.28
CA TYR A 560 -13.25 -56.73 11.28
C TYR A 560 -13.31 -55.77 12.46
N SER A 561 -12.27 -55.76 13.30
CA SER A 561 -12.21 -54.96 14.52
C SER A 561 -11.98 -53.46 14.29
N GLY A 562 -11.64 -53.05 13.07
CA GLY A 562 -11.12 -51.72 12.80
C GLY A 562 -9.63 -51.58 13.11
N ASP A 563 -9.09 -50.42 12.78
CA ASP A 563 -7.75 -49.95 13.16
C ASP A 563 -7.80 -48.45 13.52
N ASP A 564 -6.66 -47.77 13.64
CA ASP A 564 -6.61 -46.34 14.00
C ASP A 564 -7.29 -45.43 12.97
N LEU A 565 -7.37 -45.86 11.70
CA LEU A 565 -7.92 -45.10 10.59
C LEU A 565 -9.28 -45.61 10.11
N HIS A 566 -9.59 -46.89 10.33
CA HIS A 566 -10.76 -47.57 9.79
C HIS A 566 -11.71 -48.05 10.90
N SER A 567 -13.02 -47.86 10.70
CA SER A 567 -14.06 -48.33 11.62
C SER A 567 -14.26 -49.85 11.51
N ALA A 568 -14.68 -50.45 12.63
CA ALA A 568 -15.06 -51.86 12.68
C ALA A 568 -16.29 -52.15 11.80
N SER A 569 -16.41 -53.39 11.32
CA SER A 569 -17.60 -53.86 10.60
C SER A 569 -17.82 -55.36 10.81
N THR A 570 -19.08 -55.78 10.73
CA THR A 570 -19.47 -57.19 10.86
C THR A 570 -20.50 -57.56 9.79
N ALA A 571 -20.54 -58.83 9.42
CA ALA A 571 -21.56 -59.41 8.56
C ALA A 571 -21.89 -60.82 9.02
N SER A 572 -23.10 -61.29 8.73
CA SER A 572 -23.49 -62.67 9.03
C SER A 572 -24.18 -63.36 7.85
N ALA A 573 -24.04 -64.67 7.79
CA ALA A 573 -24.71 -65.52 6.81
C ALA A 573 -25.17 -66.83 7.47
N THR A 574 -26.38 -67.28 7.14
CA THR A 574 -26.96 -68.53 7.66
C THR A 574 -27.05 -69.57 6.56
N VAL A 575 -26.56 -70.78 6.84
CA VAL A 575 -26.56 -71.93 5.93
C VAL A 575 -27.34 -73.07 6.54
N ARG A 576 -28.23 -73.72 5.77
CA ARG A 576 -28.97 -74.90 6.23
C ARG A 576 -28.17 -76.18 5.97
N VAL A 577 -27.70 -76.81 7.04
CA VAL A 577 -26.90 -78.03 6.98
C VAL A 577 -27.77 -79.29 7.07
N ARG A 578 -27.68 -80.14 6.05
CA ARG A 578 -28.34 -81.45 5.94
C ARG A 578 -27.34 -82.59 6.16
N ASN A 579 -27.86 -83.80 6.34
CA ASN A 579 -27.02 -85.00 6.56
C ASN A 579 -26.18 -85.34 5.34
#